data_AF-A0A060YI52-F1
#
_entry.id   AF-A0A060YI52-F1
#
_cell.length_a   1.000
_cell.length_b   1.000
_cell.length_c   1.000
_cell.angle_alpha   90.00
_cell.angle_beta   90.00
_cell.angle_gamma   90.00
#
_symmetry.space_group_name_H-M   'P 1'
#
loop_
_entity.id
_entity.type
_entity.pdbx_description
1 polymer ?
#
loop_
_entity_poly.entity_id
_entity_poly.type
_entity_poly.pdbx_seq_one_letter_code
_entity_poly.pdbx_strand_id
1 'polypeptide(L)'
;MQTAADKCEEMEEGYAQCSQFLYGVQEKIGIMNRGVVYALWDYEAEHDDELAFQEGDCMTVLRREDKDEIEWWWARCGDREGYIPRNLLGLYLRIKPRQRSLA
;
A
#
# COMPACT_ATOMS: atom_id res chain seq x y z
N MET A 1 -6.86 11.08 -8.75
CA MET A 1 -6.87 10.86 -7.28
C MET A 1 -5.82 11.79 -6.68
N GLN A 2 -6.10 12.48 -5.57
CA GLN A 2 -5.09 13.31 -4.89
C GLN A 2 -4.51 12.52 -3.70
N THR A 3 -3.20 12.56 -3.54
CA THR A 3 -2.45 11.90 -2.47
C THR A 3 -1.97 12.92 -1.44
N ALA A 4 -1.39 12.44 -0.33
CA ALA A 4 -0.77 13.33 0.65
C ALA A 4 0.42 14.13 0.06
N ALA A 5 1.16 13.56 -0.90
CA ALA A 5 2.30 14.22 -1.54
C ALA A 5 1.85 15.45 -2.36
N ASP A 6 0.68 15.37 -3.01
CA ASP A 6 0.08 16.47 -3.78
C ASP A 6 -0.40 17.64 -2.90
N LYS A 7 -0.38 17.46 -1.57
CA LYS A 7 -0.83 18.43 -0.58
C LYS A 7 0.31 19.10 0.19
N CYS A 8 1.56 18.90 -0.22
CA CYS A 8 2.67 19.64 0.36
C CYS A 8 2.63 21.11 -0.09
N GLU A 9 2.72 22.05 0.86
CA GLU A 9 2.62 23.49 0.60
C GLU A 9 3.97 24.08 0.16
N GLU A 10 4.08 24.50 -1.11
CA GLU A 10 5.34 24.95 -1.74
C GLU A 10 5.97 26.19 -1.09
N MET A 11 5.13 27.07 -0.51
CA MET A 11 5.59 28.32 0.09
C MET A 11 5.96 28.19 1.57
N GLU A 12 5.73 27.03 2.18
CA GLU A 12 5.97 26.80 3.61
C GLU A 12 7.34 26.16 3.87
N GLU A 13 7.90 26.43 5.05
CA GLU A 13 9.14 25.81 5.48
C GLU A 13 8.98 24.28 5.58
N GLY A 14 9.99 23.55 5.10
CA GLY A 14 9.99 22.09 5.13
C GLY A 14 9.30 21.42 3.93
N TYR A 15 8.74 22.19 2.97
CA TYR A 15 8.15 21.67 1.73
C TYR A 15 9.01 20.59 1.08
N ALA A 16 10.27 20.92 0.79
CA ALA A 16 11.17 20.03 0.05
C ALA A 16 11.38 18.69 0.75
N GLN A 17 11.58 18.68 2.07
CA GLN A 17 11.78 17.43 2.82
C GLN A 17 10.50 16.60 2.89
N CYS A 18 9.35 17.25 3.11
CA CYS A 18 8.06 16.60 3.22
C CYS A 18 7.63 15.96 1.89
N SER A 19 7.67 16.73 0.80
CA SER A 19 7.27 16.26 -0.54
C SER A 19 8.18 15.15 -1.04
N GLN A 20 9.50 15.31 -0.91
CA GLN A 20 10.46 14.27 -1.31
C GLN A 20 10.26 12.97 -0.53
N PHE A 21 9.96 13.06 0.77
CA PHE A 21 9.65 11.88 1.56
C PHE A 21 8.39 11.17 1.05
N LEU A 22 7.28 11.91 0.87
CA LEU A 22 6.00 11.32 0.46
C LEU A 22 6.04 10.76 -0.96
N TYR A 23 6.63 11.47 -1.92
CA TYR A 23 6.85 10.94 -3.28
C TYR A 23 7.82 9.77 -3.28
N GLY A 24 8.90 9.83 -2.50
CA GLY A 24 9.84 8.73 -2.34
C GLY A 24 9.16 7.46 -1.79
N VAL A 25 8.23 7.62 -0.84
CA VAL A 25 7.41 6.50 -0.36
C VAL A 25 6.52 5.94 -1.46
N GLN A 26 5.82 6.78 -2.23
CA GLN A 26 4.95 6.34 -3.35
C GLN A 26 5.74 5.62 -4.45
N GLU A 27 6.95 6.09 -4.74
CA GLU A 27 7.84 5.49 -5.72
C GLU A 27 8.46 4.19 -5.24
N LYS A 28 8.68 4.02 -3.93
CA LYS A 28 9.44 2.87 -3.39
C LYS A 28 8.60 1.83 -2.67
N ILE A 29 7.35 2.12 -2.30
CA ILE A 29 6.43 1.10 -1.78
C ILE A 29 6.30 -0.08 -2.76
N GLY A 30 6.27 -1.31 -2.25
CA GLY A 30 6.30 -2.51 -3.08
C GLY A 30 7.64 -2.83 -3.74
N ILE A 31 8.71 -2.05 -3.47
CA ILE A 31 10.10 -2.33 -3.90
C ILE A 31 11.02 -2.37 -2.69
N MET A 32 10.92 -1.36 -1.82
CA MET A 32 11.62 -1.32 -0.54
C MET A 32 11.15 -2.47 0.37
N ASN A 33 11.92 -2.77 1.42
CA ASN A 33 11.60 -3.84 2.36
C ASN A 33 11.37 -5.21 1.69
N ARG A 34 12.11 -5.50 0.60
CA ARG A 34 11.96 -6.72 -0.22
C ARG A 34 10.55 -6.86 -0.83
N GLY A 35 9.90 -5.74 -1.16
CA GLY A 35 8.57 -5.72 -1.74
C GLY A 35 7.43 -5.96 -0.74
N VAL A 36 7.72 -6.05 0.56
CA VAL A 36 6.70 -6.30 1.59
C VAL A 36 5.78 -5.08 1.74
N VAL A 37 4.48 -5.34 1.73
CA VAL A 37 3.39 -4.39 1.95
C VAL A 37 2.33 -5.03 2.85
N TYR A 38 1.48 -4.18 3.44
CA TYR A 38 0.40 -4.62 4.32
C TYR A 38 -0.95 -4.12 3.85
N ALA A 39 -1.97 -4.96 3.95
CA ALA A 39 -3.35 -4.58 3.72
C ALA A 39 -3.85 -3.63 4.82
N LEU A 40 -4.35 -2.47 4.43
CA LEU A 40 -4.96 -1.49 5.33
C LEU A 40 -6.49 -1.58 5.36
N TRP A 41 -7.08 -2.40 4.50
CA TRP A 41 -8.50 -2.69 4.41
C TRP A 41 -8.69 -4.13 3.92
N ASP A 42 -9.91 -4.65 4.10
CA ASP A 42 -10.33 -5.88 3.45
C ASP A 42 -10.61 -5.61 1.97
N TYR A 43 -10.36 -6.61 1.13
CA TYR A 43 -10.63 -6.56 -0.30
C TYR A 43 -11.15 -7.92 -0.79
N GLU A 44 -12.31 -7.90 -1.46
CA GLU A 44 -12.88 -9.06 -2.15
C GLU A 44 -12.53 -8.96 -3.64
N ALA A 45 -12.00 -10.04 -4.20
CA ALA A 45 -11.66 -10.11 -5.63
C ALA A 45 -12.93 -10.07 -6.49
N GLU A 46 -12.94 -9.20 -7.49
CA GLU A 46 -13.97 -9.05 -8.51
C GLU A 46 -13.62 -9.83 -9.79
N HIS A 47 -12.34 -10.08 -10.03
CA HIS A 47 -11.82 -10.83 -11.17
C HIS A 47 -10.96 -12.04 -10.74
N ASP A 48 -10.88 -13.06 -11.60
CA ASP A 48 -10.19 -14.33 -11.30
C ASP A 48 -8.67 -14.19 -11.13
N ASP A 49 -8.10 -13.09 -11.65
CA ASP A 49 -6.69 -12.74 -11.54
C ASP A 49 -6.38 -11.79 -10.38
N GLU A 50 -7.38 -11.42 -9.58
CA GLU A 50 -7.22 -10.59 -8.40
C GLU A 50 -7.06 -11.44 -7.12
N LEU A 51 -6.31 -10.88 -6.16
CA LEU A 51 -6.05 -11.53 -4.89
C LEU A 51 -6.87 -10.88 -3.78
N ALA A 52 -7.82 -11.62 -3.20
CA ALA A 52 -8.55 -11.21 -2.01
C ALA A 52 -7.67 -11.28 -0.74
N PHE A 53 -7.79 -10.28 0.13
CA PHE A 53 -7.01 -10.14 1.36
C PHE A 53 -7.80 -9.44 2.48
N GLN A 54 -7.33 -9.59 3.72
CA GLN A 54 -7.91 -8.95 4.91
C GLN A 54 -6.97 -7.90 5.51
N GLU A 55 -7.54 -6.94 6.25
CA GLU A 55 -6.79 -5.92 6.97
C GLU A 55 -5.74 -6.55 7.90
N GLY A 56 -4.48 -6.22 7.66
CA GLY A 56 -3.33 -6.76 8.39
C GLY A 56 -2.58 -7.87 7.67
N ASP A 57 -3.07 -8.36 6.54
CA ASP A 57 -2.35 -9.34 5.72
C ASP A 57 -1.01 -8.76 5.23
N CYS A 58 0.01 -9.61 5.27
CA CYS A 58 1.36 -9.32 4.79
C CYS A 58 1.54 -9.93 3.41
N MET A 59 1.87 -9.09 2.43
CA MET A 59 2.00 -9.50 1.03
C MET A 59 3.33 -9.04 0.46
N THR A 60 3.81 -9.72 -0.57
CA THR A 60 5.03 -9.34 -1.30
C THR A 60 4.68 -8.94 -2.72
N VAL A 61 4.93 -7.69 -3.07
CA VAL A 61 4.76 -7.20 -4.44
C VAL A 61 5.84 -7.81 -5.33
N LEU A 62 5.42 -8.45 -6.42
CA LEU A 62 6.28 -9.12 -7.38
C LEU A 62 6.49 -8.27 -8.65
N ARG A 63 5.42 -7.59 -9.10
CA ARG A 63 5.45 -6.69 -10.27
C ARG A 63 4.54 -5.50 -10.05
N ARG A 64 5.05 -4.30 -10.33
CA ARG A 64 4.29 -3.03 -10.26
C ARG A 64 3.91 -2.47 -11.63
N GLU A 65 4.55 -2.95 -12.68
CA GLU A 65 4.49 -2.35 -14.00
C GLU A 65 3.88 -3.34 -14.98
N ASP A 66 2.61 -3.10 -15.31
CA ASP A 66 2.13 -3.24 -16.67
C ASP A 66 1.85 -1.84 -17.22
N LYS A 67 2.13 -1.62 -18.51
CA LYS A 67 2.08 -0.28 -19.15
C LYS A 67 0.69 0.36 -19.08
N ASP A 68 -0.33 -0.44 -18.79
CA ASP A 68 -1.73 -0.07 -18.79
C ASP A 68 -2.35 -0.01 -17.37
N GLU A 69 -1.69 -0.59 -16.35
CA GLU A 69 -2.26 -0.74 -15.00
C GLU A 69 -1.32 -0.21 -13.91
N ILE A 70 -1.36 1.10 -13.70
CA ILE A 70 -0.54 1.80 -12.69
C ILE A 70 -1.06 1.59 -11.26
N GLU A 71 -2.36 1.28 -11.14
CA GLU A 71 -3.08 1.18 -9.85
C GLU A 71 -3.16 -0.24 -9.29
N TRP A 72 -2.82 -1.26 -10.09
CA TRP A 72 -2.86 -2.67 -9.71
C TRP A 72 -1.48 -3.30 -9.76
N TRP A 73 -1.09 -4.01 -8.71
CA TRP A 73 0.20 -4.66 -8.63
C TRP A 73 0.04 -6.17 -8.50
N TRP A 74 0.87 -6.93 -9.20
CA TRP A 74 0.94 -8.37 -9.01
C TRP A 74 1.69 -8.68 -7.72
N ALA A 75 1.05 -9.40 -6.80
CA ALA A 75 1.59 -9.70 -5.49
C ALA A 75 1.34 -11.14 -5.07
N ARG A 76 2.07 -11.58 -4.05
CA ARG A 76 1.93 -12.89 -3.40
C ARG A 76 1.47 -12.75 -1.97
N CYS A 77 0.49 -13.57 -1.57
CA CYS A 77 0.03 -13.73 -0.20
C CYS A 77 -0.05 -15.22 0.15
N GLY A 78 0.88 -15.71 0.98
CA GLY A 78 1.06 -17.14 1.21
C GLY A 78 1.44 -17.85 -0.11
N ASP A 79 0.65 -18.84 -0.49
CA ASP A 79 0.85 -19.63 -1.72
C ASP A 79 0.05 -19.10 -2.94
N ARG A 80 -0.69 -17.99 -2.77
CA ARG A 80 -1.53 -17.40 -3.80
C ARG A 80 -0.89 -16.16 -4.40
N GLU A 81 -1.14 -15.92 -5.68
CA GLU A 81 -0.74 -14.72 -6.40
C GLU A 81 -1.91 -14.12 -7.16
N GLY A 82 -1.87 -12.80 -7.36
CA GLY A 82 -2.87 -12.07 -8.12
C GLY A 82 -2.64 -10.56 -8.05
N TYR A 83 -3.48 -9.82 -8.76
CA TYR A 83 -3.51 -8.36 -8.70
C TYR A 83 -4.11 -7.87 -7.38
N ILE A 84 -3.48 -6.83 -6.82
CA ILE A 84 -3.97 -6.11 -5.64
C ILE A 84 -4.03 -4.60 -5.92
N PRO A 85 -5.07 -3.89 -5.45
CA PRO A 85 -5.21 -2.45 -5.67
C PRO A 85 -4.28 -1.68 -4.70
N ARG A 86 -3.37 -0.87 -5.26
CA ARG A 86 -2.29 -0.24 -4.48
C ARG A 86 -2.77 0.73 -3.40
N ASN A 87 -3.93 1.35 -3.60
CA ASN A 87 -4.49 2.37 -2.71
C ASN A 87 -5.04 1.79 -1.39
N LEU A 88 -5.15 0.46 -1.29
CA LEU A 88 -5.54 -0.23 -0.06
C LEU A 88 -4.34 -0.72 0.76
N LEU A 89 -3.12 -0.41 0.32
CA LEU A 89 -1.87 -0.92 0.88
C LEU A 89 -1.13 0.13 1.70
N GLY A 90 -0.32 -0.34 2.65
CA GLY A 90 0.58 0.48 3.45
C GLY A 90 1.96 -0.16 3.59
N LEU A 91 2.96 0.67 3.89
CA LEU A 91 4.29 0.20 4.26
C LEU A 91 4.33 -0.52 5.61
N TYR A 92 3.37 -0.22 6.48
CA TYR A 92 3.29 -0.74 7.84
C TYR A 92 1.85 -1.04 8.23
N LEU A 93 1.69 -1.97 9.18
CA LEU A 93 0.41 -2.38 9.74
C LEU A 93 -0.30 -1.24 10.49
N ARG A 94 -1.63 -1.28 10.49
CA ARG A 94 -2.44 -0.48 11.42
C ARG A 94 -2.21 -0.94 12.85
N ILE A 95 -2.07 0.02 13.76
CA ILE A 95 -2.04 -0.26 15.20
C ILE A 95 -3.46 -0.62 15.64
N LYS A 96 -3.68 -1.86 16.07
CA LYS A 96 -4.97 -2.28 16.64
C LYS A 96 -5.14 -1.64 18.02
N PRO A 97 -6.28 -0.97 18.30
CA PRO A 97 -6.53 -0.42 19.63
C PRO A 97 -6.61 -1.56 20.65
N ARG A 98 -5.90 -1.40 21.77
CA ARG A 98 -5.90 -2.40 22.84
C ARG A 98 -7.31 -2.50 23.42
N GLN A 99 -8.01 -3.61 23.16
CA GLN A 99 -9.28 -3.88 23.83
C GLN A 99 -8.99 -4.04 25.32
N ARG A 100 -9.36 -3.03 26.12
CA ARG A 100 -9.52 -3.23 27.57
C ARG A 100 -10.74 -4.12 27.72
N SER A 101 -10.51 -5.43 27.86
CA SER A 101 -11.54 -6.33 28.41
C SER A 101 -11.95 -5.73 29.75
N LEU A 102 -13.16 -5.18 29.80
CA LEU A 102 -13.86 -4.95 31.06
C LEU A 102 -14.31 -6.35 31.49
N ALA A 103 -13.49 -6.96 32.35
CA ALA A 103 -13.93 -8.05 33.21
C ALA A 103 -14.78 -7.47 34.36
#